data_AF-A0A6L2LCU2-F1
#
_entry.id   AF-A0A6L2LCU2-F1
#
_cell.length_a   1.000
_cell.length_b   1.000
_cell.length_c   1.000
_cell.angle_alpha   90.00
_cell.angle_beta   90.00
_cell.angle_gamma   90.00
#
_symmetry.space_group_name_H-M   'P 1'
#
loop_
_entity.id
_entity.type
_entity.pdbx_description
1 polymer ?
#
loop_
_entity_poly.entity_id
_entity_poly.type
_entity_poly.pdbx_seq_one_letter_code
_entity_poly.pdbx_strand_id
1 'polypeptide(L)'
;MLNKEKFVPWSSRLLRYAKSRPKGKLIHNSILNGPYVRKMIPEPGDANREITVTETFYLQTDDELSNKELKQIEADDQAIQTILLGLPEDIYTAVDSYETAQEIWLQVQQMMKGSDIGI
;
A
#
# COMPACT_ATOMS: atom_id res chain seq x y z
N MET A 1 3.94 19.58 -14.15
CA MET A 1 2.61 19.38 -13.52
C MET A 1 1.71 18.63 -14.48
N LEU A 2 1.16 17.49 -14.05
CA LEU A 2 0.13 16.78 -14.82
C LEU A 2 -1.12 17.68 -14.99
N ASN A 3 -1.55 17.89 -16.23
CA ASN A 3 -2.80 18.60 -16.54
C ASN A 3 -4.00 17.77 -16.03
N LYS A 4 -4.96 18.41 -15.35
CA LYS A 4 -6.22 17.81 -14.87
C LYS A 4 -6.94 17.01 -15.96
N GLU A 5 -6.92 17.49 -17.21
CA GLU A 5 -7.53 16.81 -18.36
C GLU A 5 -6.84 15.49 -18.72
N LYS A 6 -5.56 15.35 -18.40
CA LYS A 6 -4.76 14.14 -18.66
C LYS A 6 -4.83 13.14 -17.50
N PHE A 7 -5.32 13.56 -16.33
CA PHE A 7 -5.38 12.70 -15.14
C PHE A 7 -6.38 11.56 -15.27
N VAL A 8 -7.63 11.84 -15.66
CA VAL A 8 -8.68 10.81 -15.75
C VAL A 8 -8.31 9.70 -16.77
N PRO A 9 -7.79 10.03 -17.96
CA PRO A 9 -7.26 9.01 -18.87
C PRO A 9 -6.06 8.23 -18.29
N TRP A 10 -5.14 8.92 -17.60
CA TRP A 10 -3.98 8.28 -16.97
C TRP A 10 -4.38 7.30 -15.86
N SER A 11 -5.25 7.73 -14.94
CA SER A 11 -5.71 6.95 -13.80
C SER A 11 -6.46 5.70 -14.28
N SER A 12 -7.30 5.84 -15.31
CA SER A 12 -7.99 4.71 -15.93
C SER A 12 -7.03 3.73 -16.59
N ARG A 13 -5.99 4.22 -17.30
CA ARG A 13 -4.98 3.38 -17.95
C ARG A 13 -4.16 2.62 -16.91
N LEU A 14 -3.74 3.29 -15.84
CA LEU A 14 -2.96 2.70 -14.76
C LEU A 14 -3.73 1.55 -14.08
N LEU A 15 -4.97 1.80 -13.66
CA LEU A 15 -5.79 0.77 -12.99
C LEU A 15 -6.11 -0.40 -13.92
N ARG A 16 -6.33 -0.15 -15.21
CA ARG A 16 -6.52 -1.20 -16.22
C ARG A 16 -5.26 -2.04 -16.39
N TYR A 17 -4.10 -1.40 -16.42
CA TYR A 17 -2.81 -2.09 -16.48
C TYR A 17 -2.58 -2.95 -15.24
N ALA A 18 -2.76 -2.40 -14.04
CA ALA A 18 -2.63 -3.12 -12.78
C ALA A 18 -3.49 -4.39 -12.75
N LYS A 19 -4.77 -4.30 -13.15
CA LYS A 19 -5.68 -5.46 -13.22
C LYS A 19 -5.24 -6.56 -14.18
N SER A 20 -4.49 -6.21 -15.22
CA SER A 20 -4.02 -7.15 -16.25
C SER A 20 -2.74 -7.91 -15.88
N ARG A 21 -2.03 -7.47 -14.84
CA ARG A 21 -0.80 -8.12 -14.36
C ARG A 21 -1.10 -9.43 -13.62
N PRO A 22 -0.12 -10.34 -13.48
CA PRO A 22 -0.21 -11.41 -12.49
C PRO A 22 -0.54 -10.81 -11.12
N LYS A 23 -1.42 -11.47 -10.34
CA LYS A 23 -1.96 -10.92 -9.08
C LYS A 23 -2.68 -9.57 -9.21
N GLY A 24 -3.14 -9.21 -10.41
CA GLY A 24 -3.72 -7.90 -10.70
C GLY A 24 -4.87 -7.48 -9.80
N LYS A 25 -5.64 -8.45 -9.26
CA LYS A 25 -6.67 -8.17 -8.24
C LYS A 25 -6.06 -7.66 -6.93
N LEU A 26 -4.97 -8.27 -6.45
CA LEU A 26 -4.28 -7.86 -5.22
C LEU A 26 -3.60 -6.52 -5.44
N ILE A 27 -2.88 -6.34 -6.56
CA ILE A 27 -2.23 -5.07 -6.92
C ILE A 27 -3.26 -3.92 -6.95
N HIS A 28 -4.38 -4.13 -7.64
CA HIS A 28 -5.45 -3.14 -7.68
C HIS A 28 -6.04 -2.84 -6.30
N ASN A 29 -6.16 -3.86 -5.45
CA ASN A 29 -6.60 -3.69 -4.07
C ASN A 29 -5.60 -2.85 -3.26
N SER A 30 -4.31 -3.10 -3.40
CA SER A 30 -3.25 -2.33 -2.73
C SER A 30 -3.28 -0.85 -3.08
N ILE A 31 -3.52 -0.52 -4.36
CA ILE A 31 -3.62 0.86 -4.84
C ILE A 31 -4.82 1.59 -4.22
N LEU A 32 -5.98 0.94 -4.11
CA LEU A 32 -7.20 1.60 -3.68
C LEU A 32 -7.44 1.53 -2.16
N ASN A 33 -7.15 0.39 -1.55
CA ASN A 33 -7.55 0.05 -0.20
C ASN A 33 -6.37 -0.02 0.78
N GLY A 34 -5.13 0.05 0.29
CA GLY A 34 -3.93 0.02 1.13
C GLY A 34 -3.23 -1.33 1.14
N PRO A 35 -1.98 -1.37 1.63
CA PRO A 35 -1.17 -2.57 1.68
C PRO A 35 -1.63 -3.53 2.78
N TYR A 36 -0.97 -4.69 2.85
CA TYR A 36 -1.04 -5.57 4.00
C TYR A 36 -0.57 -4.85 5.27
N VAL A 37 -1.29 -5.07 6.37
CA VAL A 37 -0.91 -4.58 7.70
C VAL A 37 -0.62 -5.78 8.58
N ARG A 38 0.60 -5.83 9.14
CA ARG A 38 1.01 -6.87 10.09
C ARG A 38 0.08 -6.89 11.30
N LYS A 39 -0.27 -8.08 11.75
CA LYS A 39 -1.17 -8.29 12.88
C LYS A 39 -0.42 -8.15 14.21
N MET A 40 -1.13 -7.78 15.27
CA MET A 40 -0.64 -8.01 16.63
C MET A 40 -1.03 -9.44 17.05
N ILE A 41 -0.05 -10.20 17.53
CA ILE A 41 -0.23 -11.58 18.00
C ILE A 41 -0.03 -11.59 19.53
N PRO A 42 -0.95 -12.21 20.29
CA PRO A 42 -0.76 -12.40 21.72
C PRO A 42 0.37 -13.42 21.97
N GLU A 43 1.23 -13.15 22.94
CA GLU A 43 2.22 -14.14 23.35
C GLU A 43 1.53 -15.42 23.85
N PRO A 44 1.98 -16.62 23.43
CA PRO A 44 1.44 -17.86 23.95
C PRO A 44 1.72 -17.93 25.45
N GLY A 45 0.65 -17.93 26.25
CA GLY A 45 0.74 -17.99 27.71
C GLY A 45 1.41 -19.27 28.19
N ASP A 46 2.31 -19.15 29.16
CA ASP A 46 2.89 -20.28 29.90
C ASP A 46 1.78 -21.00 30.68
N ALA A 47 1.51 -22.26 30.32
CA ALA A 47 0.50 -23.10 30.95
C ALA A 47 0.73 -23.34 32.47
N ASN A 48 1.91 -23.01 33.00
CA ASN A 48 2.30 -23.26 34.40
C ASN A 48 2.27 -22.02 35.30
N ARG A 49 1.83 -20.85 34.83
CA ARG A 49 1.77 -19.64 35.68
C ARG A 49 0.35 -19.37 36.16
N GLU A 50 0.06 -19.86 37.37
CA GLU A 50 -0.98 -19.25 38.20
C GLU A 50 -0.57 -17.80 38.53
N ILE A 51 -1.52 -16.87 38.34
CA ILE A 51 -1.56 -15.49 38.85
C ILE A 51 -1.08 -14.39 37.87
N THR A 52 -2.07 -13.65 37.34
CA THR A 52 -2.01 -12.33 36.66
C THR A 52 -0.94 -12.17 35.57
N VAL A 53 -1.14 -12.81 34.42
CA VAL A 53 -0.36 -12.53 33.22
C VAL A 53 -0.97 -11.31 32.52
N THR A 54 -0.26 -10.18 32.53
CA THR A 54 -0.50 -9.09 31.59
C THR A 54 -0.37 -9.67 30.18
N GLU A 55 -1.46 -9.75 29.41
CA GLU A 55 -1.41 -10.20 28.01
C GLU A 55 -0.52 -9.24 27.20
N THR A 56 0.70 -9.68 26.93
CA THR A 56 1.68 -9.00 26.09
C THR A 56 1.41 -9.39 24.63
N PHE A 57 1.44 -8.40 23.74
CA PHE A 57 1.27 -8.58 22.31
C PHE A 57 2.54 -8.16 21.59
N TYR A 58 2.89 -8.87 20.52
CA TYR A 58 3.99 -8.52 19.61
C TYR A 58 3.49 -8.36 18.18
N LEU A 59 4.27 -7.64 17.35
CA LEU A 59 3.98 -7.52 15.93
C LEU A 59 4.33 -8.84 15.23
N GLN A 60 3.42 -9.35 14.40
CA GLN A 60 3.64 -10.55 13.58
C GLN A 60 4.98 -10.46 12.83
N THR A 61 5.77 -11.51 12.96
CA THR A 61 7.08 -11.65 12.32
C THR A 61 6.96 -12.24 10.92
N ASP A 62 8.03 -12.12 10.12
CA ASP A 62 8.01 -12.64 8.74
C ASP A 62 7.90 -14.17 8.69
N ASP A 63 8.43 -14.89 9.68
CA ASP A 63 8.33 -16.36 9.80
C ASP A 63 6.89 -16.83 10.08
N GLU A 64 6.05 -15.96 10.64
CA GLU A 64 4.64 -16.25 10.96
C GLU A 64 3.69 -15.83 9.84
N LEU A 65 4.21 -15.32 8.71
CA LEU A 65 3.38 -14.93 7.58
C LEU A 65 2.88 -16.16 6.83
N SER A 66 1.57 -16.20 6.61
CA SER A 66 0.98 -17.20 5.73
C SER A 66 1.33 -16.94 4.27
N ASN A 67 1.30 -17.99 3.44
CA ASN A 67 1.45 -17.87 1.99
C ASN A 67 0.51 -16.86 1.32
N LYS A 68 -0.65 -16.57 1.95
CA LYS A 68 -1.59 -15.57 1.43
C LYS A 68 -1.13 -14.15 1.75
N GLU A 69 -0.59 -13.92 2.94
CA GLU A 69 -0.07 -12.63 3.38
C GLU A 69 1.20 -12.27 2.62
N LEU A 70 2.12 -13.22 2.45
CA LEU A 70 3.30 -13.05 1.58
C LEU A 70 2.91 -12.65 0.16
N LYS A 71 1.91 -13.31 -0.43
CA LYS A 71 1.42 -12.95 -1.77
C LYS A 71 0.82 -11.54 -1.85
N GLN A 72 0.24 -11.04 -0.75
CA GLN A 72 -0.29 -9.69 -0.66
C GLN A 72 0.87 -8.69 -0.57
N ILE A 73 1.86 -8.92 0.31
CA ILE A 73 3.06 -8.06 0.43
C ILE A 73 3.77 -7.95 -0.92
N GLU A 74 4.01 -9.07 -1.61
CA GLU A 74 4.60 -9.05 -2.95
C GLU A 74 3.74 -8.29 -3.98
N ALA A 75 2.41 -8.25 -3.80
CA ALA A 75 1.51 -7.47 -4.66
C ALA A 75 1.51 -5.98 -4.29
N ASP A 76 1.72 -5.64 -3.02
CA ASP A 76 1.87 -4.27 -2.53
C ASP A 76 3.14 -3.63 -3.12
N ASP A 77 4.26 -4.36 -3.11
CA ASP A 77 5.50 -3.93 -3.76
C ASP A 77 5.31 -3.70 -5.26
N GLN A 78 4.61 -4.62 -5.93
CA GLN A 78 4.27 -4.47 -7.34
C GLN A 78 3.32 -3.30 -7.60
N ALA A 79 2.44 -2.97 -6.65
CA ALA A 79 1.55 -1.82 -6.77
C ALA A 79 2.33 -0.50 -6.71
N ILE A 80 3.30 -0.38 -5.81
CA ILE A 80 4.21 0.77 -5.73
C ILE A 80 4.93 0.92 -7.07
N GLN A 81 5.60 -0.14 -7.55
CA GLN A 81 6.30 -0.13 -8.83
C GLN A 81 5.37 0.24 -10.01
N THR A 82 4.14 -0.29 -10.01
CA THR A 82 3.18 -0.02 -11.07
C THR A 82 2.80 1.46 -11.11
N ILE A 83 2.56 2.09 -9.95
CA ILE A 83 2.28 3.52 -9.88
C ILE A 83 3.50 4.33 -10.32
N LEU A 84 4.69 4.04 -9.78
CA LEU A 84 5.90 4.78 -10.10
C LEU A 84 6.25 4.73 -11.60
N LEU A 85 6.09 3.57 -12.24
CA LEU A 85 6.28 3.43 -13.70
C LEU A 85 5.26 4.21 -14.53
N GLY A 86 4.07 4.44 -13.98
CA GLY A 86 3.04 5.25 -14.62
C GLY A 86 3.26 6.75 -14.43
N LEU A 87 3.97 7.16 -13.39
CA LEU A 87 4.12 8.56 -13.02
C LEU A 87 5.18 9.28 -13.88
N PRO A 88 4.87 10.50 -14.36
CA PRO A 88 5.87 11.42 -14.87
C PRO A 88 6.94 11.75 -13.82
N GLU A 89 8.17 11.92 -14.29
CA GLU A 89 9.35 12.19 -13.45
C GLU A 89 9.21 13.47 -12.59
N ASP A 90 8.50 14.48 -13.09
CA ASP A 90 8.25 15.75 -12.39
C ASP A 90 7.32 15.64 -11.18
N ILE A 91 6.71 14.46 -10.96
CA ILE A 91 5.85 14.18 -9.79
C ILE A 91 6.55 13.27 -8.81
N TYR A 92 7.58 12.53 -9.24
CA TYR A 92 8.32 11.61 -8.40
C TYR A 92 8.86 12.28 -7.14
N THR A 93 9.43 13.48 -7.28
CA THR A 93 9.94 14.29 -6.16
C THR A 93 8.87 14.74 -5.16
N ALA A 94 7.60 14.76 -5.56
CA ALA A 94 6.49 15.13 -4.68
C ALA A 94 5.89 13.93 -3.95
N VAL A 95 6.29 12.71 -4.34
CA VAL A 95 5.76 11.46 -3.77
C VAL A 95 6.85 10.53 -3.23
N ASP A 96 8.11 10.97 -3.20
CA ASP A 96 9.27 10.18 -2.78
C ASP A 96 9.24 9.81 -1.29
N SER A 97 8.54 10.60 -0.47
CA SER A 97 8.36 10.38 0.96
C SER A 97 7.27 9.37 1.31
N TYR A 98 6.45 8.91 0.35
CA TYR A 98 5.36 7.98 0.62
C TYR A 98 5.79 6.54 0.36
N GLU A 99 5.42 5.65 1.29
CA GLU A 99 5.92 4.28 1.29
C GLU A 99 4.94 3.31 0.65
N THR A 100 3.65 3.67 0.54
CA THR A 100 2.61 2.77 0.04
C THR A 100 2.02 3.21 -1.29
N ALA A 101 1.58 2.23 -2.07
CA ALA A 101 0.87 2.49 -3.33
C ALA A 101 -0.37 3.38 -3.11
N GLN A 102 -1.09 3.18 -2.00
CA GLN A 102 -2.30 3.94 -1.70
C GLN A 102 -1.99 5.40 -1.37
N GLU A 103 -0.97 5.68 -0.56
CA GLU A 103 -0.59 7.05 -0.24
C GLU A 103 -0.14 7.82 -1.48
N ILE A 104 0.72 7.22 -2.30
CA ILE A 104 1.16 7.80 -3.57
C ILE A 104 -0.07 8.08 -4.46
N TRP A 105 -0.98 7.10 -4.57
CA TRP A 105 -2.20 7.26 -5.35
C TRP A 105 -3.08 8.42 -4.85
N LEU A 106 -3.31 8.50 -3.54
CA LEU A 106 -4.11 9.57 -2.92
C LEU A 106 -3.46 10.94 -3.09
N GLN A 107 -2.14 11.04 -2.92
CA GLN A 107 -1.40 12.29 -3.11
C GLN A 107 -1.51 12.77 -4.55
N VAL A 108 -1.29 11.88 -5.53
CA VAL A 108 -1.46 12.21 -6.94
C VAL A 108 -2.89 12.66 -7.22
N GLN A 109 -3.91 11.99 -6.65
CA GLN A 109 -5.30 12.44 -6.77
C GLN A 109 -5.53 13.85 -6.20
N GLN A 110 -4.90 14.20 -5.07
CA GLN A 110 -5.03 15.51 -4.44
C GLN A 110 -4.37 16.61 -5.29
N MET A 111 -3.14 16.39 -5.76
CA MET A 111 -2.43 17.32 -6.65
C MET A 111 -3.25 17.66 -7.90
N MET A 112 -4.01 16.70 -8.42
CA MET A 112 -4.84 16.85 -9.63
C MET A 112 -6.15 17.55 -9.40
N LYS A 113 -6.70 17.45 -8.19
CA LYS A 113 -7.89 18.23 -7.83
C LYS A 113 -7.53 19.72 -7.70
N GLY A 114 -6.23 20.04 -7.60
CA GLY A 114 -5.72 21.40 -7.49
C GLY A 114 -6.11 22.05 -6.17
N SER A 115 -6.21 21.25 -5.11
CA SER A 115 -6.21 21.81 -3.77
C SER A 115 -4.82 22.37 -3.53
N ASP A 116 -4.73 23.69 -3.32
CA ASP A 116 -3.54 24.33 -2.77
C ASP A 116 -3.16 23.56 -1.50
N ILE A 117 -2.12 22.75 -1.59
CA ILE A 117 -1.38 22.34 -0.40
C ILE A 117 -0.65 23.61 0.01
N GLY A 118 -1.29 24.36 0.91
CA GLY A 118 -0.65 25.46 1.61
C GLY A 118 0.59 24.93 2.30
N ILE A 119 1.75 25.29 1.75
CA ILE A 119 3.06 25.20 2.39
C ILE A 119 3.16 26.37 3.37
#